data_AF-A0A651I1N1-F1
#
_entry.id   AF-A0A651I1N1-F1
#
_cell.length_a   1.000
_cell.length_b   1.000
_cell.length_c   1.000
_cell.angle_alpha   90.00
_cell.angle_beta   90.00
_cell.angle_gamma   90.00
#
_symmetry.space_group_name_H-M   'P 1'
#
loop_
_entity.id
_entity.type
_entity.pdbx_description
1 polymer ?
#
loop_
_entity_poly.entity_id
_entity_poly.type
_entity_poly.pdbx_seq_one_letter_code
_entity_poly.pdbx_strand_id
1 'polypeptide(L)'
;MRRKYKLTGCARFLIFLVVAVPVIFFTAQFITGENPLNELKNAIGWGSEEVEWVENSGATVDTSDQIKTQPPLSNKEEEITPISEPQKTDLSQYHNLIQDLKQQISELEKRIEKLEMVIEERE
;
A
#
# COMPACT_ATOMS: atom_id res chain seq x y z
N MET A 1 -5.04 -37.55 -35.31
CA MET A 1 -4.00 -36.54 -35.65
C MET A 1 -3.96 -35.47 -34.56
N ARG A 2 -2.79 -35.10 -34.03
CA ARG A 2 -2.65 -34.11 -32.94
C ARG A 2 -2.53 -32.70 -33.54
N ARG A 3 -3.56 -31.85 -33.41
CA ARG A 3 -3.51 -30.47 -33.91
C ARG A 3 -2.50 -29.66 -33.09
N LYS A 4 -1.49 -29.08 -33.75
CA LYS A 4 -0.52 -28.18 -33.11
C LYS A 4 -1.12 -26.77 -33.10
N TYR A 5 -1.60 -26.32 -31.94
CA TYR A 5 -2.07 -24.94 -31.76
C TYR A 5 -0.88 -23.99 -31.90
N LYS A 6 -0.87 -23.17 -32.96
CA LYS A 6 0.08 -22.07 -33.11
C LYS A 6 -0.53 -20.84 -32.46
N LEU A 7 0.08 -20.32 -31.39
CA LEU A 7 -0.28 -18.99 -30.90
C LEU A 7 0.03 -17.95 -31.97
N THR A 8 -0.93 -17.07 -32.25
CA THR A 8 -0.74 -15.87 -33.05
C THR A 8 0.08 -14.84 -32.27
N GLY A 9 0.69 -13.86 -32.96
CA GLY A 9 1.42 -12.78 -32.29
C GLY A 9 0.55 -12.01 -31.29
N CYS A 10 -0.69 -11.72 -31.67
CA CYS A 10 -1.69 -11.09 -30.79
C CYS A 10 -2.00 -11.95 -29.54
N ALA A 11 -2.15 -13.28 -29.67
CA ALA A 11 -2.37 -14.14 -28.51
C ALA A 11 -1.18 -14.13 -27.52
N ARG A 12 0.06 -14.04 -28.01
CA ARG A 12 1.24 -13.88 -27.13
C ARG A 12 1.24 -12.51 -26.43
N PHE A 13 0.87 -11.44 -27.14
CA PHE A 13 0.77 -10.11 -26.56
C PHE A 13 -0.32 -10.02 -25.48
N LEU A 14 -1.49 -10.63 -25.70
CA LEU A 14 -2.57 -10.68 -24.70
C LEU A 14 -2.14 -11.45 -23.44
N ILE A 15 -1.47 -12.60 -23.59
CA ILE A 15 -0.93 -13.34 -22.44
C ILE A 15 0.13 -12.52 -21.69
N PHE A 16 0.99 -11.80 -22.42
CA PHE A 16 1.94 -10.88 -21.80
C PHE A 16 1.23 -9.77 -21.03
N LEU A 17 0.21 -9.12 -21.60
CA LEU A 17 -0.52 -8.03 -20.96
C LEU A 17 -1.23 -8.48 -19.67
N VAL A 18 -1.87 -9.67 -19.68
CA VAL A 18 -2.52 -10.25 -18.50
C VAL A 18 -1.54 -10.51 -17.34
N VAL A 19 -0.26 -10.75 -17.61
CA VAL A 19 0.78 -10.93 -16.58
C VAL A 19 1.50 -9.62 -16.24
N ALA A 20 1.78 -8.78 -17.25
CA ALA A 20 2.54 -7.55 -17.09
C ALA A 20 1.75 -6.46 -16.35
N VAL A 21 0.46 -6.30 -16.62
CA VAL A 21 -0.39 -5.30 -15.95
C VAL A 21 -0.40 -5.47 -14.43
N PRO A 22 -0.72 -6.64 -13.84
CA PRO A 22 -0.67 -6.81 -12.39
C PRO A 22 0.75 -6.65 -11.85
N VAL A 23 1.79 -7.17 -12.53
CA VAL A 23 3.18 -7.02 -12.08
C VAL A 23 3.57 -5.54 -11.99
N ILE A 24 3.29 -4.74 -13.02
CA ILE A 24 3.59 -3.30 -13.05
C ILE A 24 2.83 -2.59 -11.92
N PHE A 25 1.54 -2.88 -11.74
CA PHE A 25 0.72 -2.32 -10.67
C PHE A 25 1.31 -2.62 -9.28
N PHE A 26 1.64 -3.89 -8.98
CA PHE A 26 2.29 -4.26 -7.72
C PHE A 26 3.67 -3.60 -7.54
N THR A 27 4.47 -3.44 -8.61
CA THR A 27 5.79 -2.78 -8.49
C THR A 27 5.71 -1.29 -8.23
N ALA A 28 4.72 -0.58 -8.79
CA ALA A 28 4.51 0.84 -8.49
C ALA A 28 4.14 1.03 -7.01
N GLN A 29 3.16 0.25 -6.55
CA GLN A 29 2.65 0.27 -5.17
C GLN A 29 3.73 -0.10 -4.14
N PHE A 30 4.60 -1.05 -4.45
CA PHE A 30 5.74 -1.42 -3.59
C PHE A 30 6.75 -0.28 -3.39
N ILE A 31 6.87 0.64 -4.35
CA ILE A 31 7.77 1.81 -4.24
C ILE A 31 7.09 2.94 -3.45
N THR A 32 5.79 3.16 -3.64
CA THR A 32 5.03 4.18 -2.88
C THR A 32 4.78 3.76 -1.42
N GLY A 33 4.77 2.46 -1.13
CA GLY A 33 4.43 1.91 0.19
C GLY A 33 2.93 1.80 0.46
N GLU A 34 2.11 1.97 -0.57
CA GLU A 34 0.65 1.91 -0.52
C GLU A 34 0.12 0.48 -0.66
N ASN A 35 -1.11 0.26 -0.21
CA ASN A 35 -1.74 -1.07 -0.24
C ASN A 35 -2.44 -1.28 -1.59
N PRO A 36 -1.90 -2.12 -2.50
CA PRO A 36 -2.43 -2.30 -3.86
C PRO A 36 -3.89 -2.80 -3.87
N LEU A 37 -4.30 -3.52 -2.82
CA LEU A 37 -5.67 -4.01 -2.68
C LEU A 37 -6.70 -2.91 -2.38
N ASN A 38 -6.30 -1.84 -1.68
CA ASN A 38 -7.20 -0.74 -1.35
C ASN A 38 -7.45 0.12 -2.58
N GLU A 39 -6.39 0.48 -3.31
CA GLU A 39 -6.52 1.24 -4.56
C GLU A 39 -7.25 0.42 -5.63
N LEU A 40 -6.94 -0.88 -5.78
CA LEU A 40 -7.68 -1.74 -6.71
C LEU A 40 -9.17 -1.81 -6.36
N LYS A 41 -9.52 -1.89 -5.08
CA LYS A 41 -10.93 -1.90 -4.62
C LYS A 41 -11.66 -0.59 -5.00
N ASN A 42 -11.00 0.55 -4.79
CA ASN A 42 -11.53 1.86 -5.16
C ASN A 42 -11.65 2.01 -6.69
N ALA A 43 -10.61 1.63 -7.45
CA ALA A 43 -10.56 1.74 -8.90
C ALA A 43 -11.52 0.78 -9.64
N ILE A 44 -11.81 -0.38 -9.06
CA ILE A 44 -12.74 -1.37 -9.62
C ILE A 44 -14.19 -1.19 -9.09
N GLY A 45 -14.43 -0.18 -8.25
CA GLY A 45 -15.74 0.19 -7.70
C GLY A 45 -16.40 -0.88 -6.82
N TRP A 46 -15.65 -1.90 -6.40
CA TRP A 46 -16.21 -3.12 -5.81
C TRP A 46 -16.30 -2.98 -4.28
N GLY A 47 -17.23 -2.15 -3.84
CA GLY A 47 -17.61 -2.00 -2.43
C GLY A 47 -17.03 -0.77 -1.73
N SER A 48 -17.15 0.40 -2.36
CA SER A 48 -17.01 1.70 -1.72
C SER A 48 -18.21 2.58 -2.06
N GLU A 49 -19.12 2.76 -1.11
CA GLU A 49 -19.72 4.08 -0.95
C GLU A 49 -18.58 5.08 -0.68
N GLU A 50 -18.76 6.28 -1.22
CA GLU A 50 -17.73 7.28 -1.43
C GLU A 50 -17.17 7.82 -0.11
N VAL A 51 -15.85 7.65 0.10
CA VAL A 51 -15.11 8.39 1.13
C VAL A 51 -13.91 9.04 0.44
N GLU A 52 -14.12 10.27 -0.03
CA GLU A 52 -13.03 11.14 -0.48
C GLU A 52 -12.05 11.39 0.66
N TRP A 53 -10.85 10.80 0.57
CA TRP A 53 -9.66 11.33 1.23
C TRP A 53 -8.81 12.00 0.16
N VAL A 54 -9.04 13.31 -0.03
CA VAL A 54 -8.16 14.16 -0.82
C VAL A 54 -6.92 14.46 0.01
N GLU A 55 -5.81 13.77 -0.25
CA GLU A 55 -4.49 14.19 0.24
C GLU A 55 -3.61 14.63 -0.94
N ASN A 56 -3.38 15.93 -1.00
CA ASN A 56 -2.64 16.61 -2.06
C ASN A 56 -1.12 16.52 -1.81
N SER A 57 -0.36 15.89 -2.71
CA SER A 57 1.10 16.05 -2.79
C SER A 57 1.69 15.70 -4.16
N GLY A 58 1.94 16.72 -5.00
CA GLY A 58 3.19 16.77 -5.78
C GLY A 58 3.16 16.64 -7.32
N ALA A 59 2.99 17.79 -7.99
CA ALA A 59 3.68 18.20 -9.23
C ALA A 59 3.28 17.65 -10.63
N THR A 60 2.56 18.52 -11.38
CA THR A 60 2.75 18.90 -12.82
C THR A 60 2.58 17.82 -13.92
N VAL A 61 1.75 17.95 -14.97
CA VAL A 61 1.57 19.06 -15.95
C VAL A 61 0.21 18.94 -16.70
N ASP A 62 -0.46 20.09 -16.89
CA ASP A 62 -1.49 20.49 -17.89
C ASP A 62 -2.37 19.47 -18.63
N THR A 63 -3.70 19.66 -18.57
CA THR A 63 -4.56 20.17 -19.69
C THR A 63 -6.06 20.13 -19.33
N SER A 64 -6.77 21.28 -19.46
CA SER A 64 -8.26 21.49 -19.56
C SER A 64 -9.24 20.70 -18.66
N ASP A 65 -10.34 21.26 -18.14
CA ASP A 65 -10.96 22.57 -18.34
C ASP A 65 -11.83 22.97 -17.14
N GLN A 66 -12.43 24.16 -17.19
CA GLN A 66 -13.15 24.80 -16.09
C GLN A 66 -14.42 24.08 -15.63
N ILE A 67 -14.79 24.21 -14.35
CA ILE A 67 -15.94 25.02 -13.90
C ILE A 67 -15.83 25.35 -12.40
N LYS A 68 -16.12 26.60 -12.06
CA LYS A 68 -16.07 27.21 -10.72
C LYS A 68 -17.50 27.40 -10.20
N THR A 69 -17.78 27.03 -8.94
CA THR A 69 -18.53 27.84 -7.92
C THR A 69 -18.89 27.01 -6.68
N GLN A 70 -18.65 27.58 -5.50
CA GLN A 70 -19.04 27.18 -4.14
C GLN A 70 -19.54 28.45 -3.41
N PRO A 71 -20.05 28.40 -2.17
CA PRO A 71 -20.77 27.35 -1.43
C PRO A 71 -22.22 27.90 -1.14
N PRO A 72 -22.85 27.99 0.07
CA PRO A 72 -22.72 27.29 1.37
C PRO A 72 -24.07 26.88 2.05
N LEU A 73 -23.95 26.40 3.30
CA LEU A 73 -24.94 26.36 4.40
C LEU A 73 -26.20 25.46 4.28
N SER A 74 -26.15 24.32 4.99
CA SER A 74 -27.17 24.06 6.02
C SER A 74 -26.56 23.20 7.14
N ASN A 75 -26.77 23.61 8.39
CA ASN A 75 -26.38 22.83 9.56
C ASN A 75 -27.36 21.66 9.76
N LYS A 76 -26.85 20.46 10.04
CA LYS A 76 -27.59 19.52 10.87
C LYS A 76 -26.65 18.77 11.82
N GLU A 77 -26.63 19.25 13.05
CA GLU A 77 -26.21 18.48 14.22
C GLU A 77 -27.21 17.33 14.40
N GLU A 78 -26.74 16.09 14.55
CA GLU A 78 -27.34 15.10 15.46
C GLU A 78 -26.49 13.81 15.56
N GLU A 79 -26.40 13.31 16.80
CA GLU A 79 -26.18 11.91 17.17
C GLU A 79 -24.83 11.22 16.89
N ILE A 80 -23.85 11.56 17.73
CA ILE A 80 -22.72 10.68 18.09
C ILE A 80 -23.23 9.32 18.62
N THR A 81 -23.03 8.25 17.83
CA THR A 81 -23.07 6.86 18.32
C THR A 81 -21.64 6.32 18.46
N PRO A 82 -21.30 5.60 19.55
CA PRO A 82 -19.95 5.12 19.77
C PRO A 82 -19.67 3.88 18.91
N ILE A 83 -18.94 4.07 17.81
CA ILE A 83 -18.40 2.96 17.03
C ILE A 83 -17.30 2.29 17.86
N SER A 84 -17.70 1.22 18.55
CA SER A 84 -16.98 -0.03 18.81
C SER A 84 -15.55 -0.04 18.22
N GLU A 85 -14.46 -0.12 19.00
CA GLU A 85 -13.94 -1.19 19.89
C GLU A 85 -13.05 -2.29 19.27
N PRO A 86 -13.28 -2.91 18.09
CA PRO A 86 -12.38 -3.97 17.61
C PRO A 86 -11.10 -3.46 16.92
N GLN A 87 -11.00 -2.19 16.52
CA GLN A 87 -9.79 -1.70 15.83
C GLN A 87 -8.58 -1.46 16.77
N LYS A 88 -8.79 -1.36 18.09
CA LYS A 88 -7.70 -1.07 19.06
C LYS A 88 -6.79 -2.28 19.31
N THR A 89 -7.31 -3.51 19.15
CA THR A 89 -6.55 -4.74 19.41
C THR A 89 -5.47 -4.99 18.36
N ASP A 90 -5.70 -4.56 17.13
CA ASP A 90 -4.80 -4.89 16.02
C ASP A 90 -3.65 -3.88 15.96
N LEU A 91 -3.94 -2.58 16.08
CA LEU A 91 -2.90 -1.54 16.19
C LEU A 91 -1.95 -1.78 17.38
N SER A 92 -2.47 -2.21 18.54
CA SER A 92 -1.64 -2.50 19.71
C SER A 92 -0.77 -3.74 19.52
N GLN A 93 -1.26 -4.78 18.83
CA GLN A 93 -0.44 -5.94 18.44
C GLN A 93 0.73 -5.55 17.53
N TYR A 94 0.48 -4.75 16.48
CA TYR A 94 1.56 -4.26 15.62
C TYR A 94 2.58 -3.40 16.38
N HIS A 95 2.13 -2.54 17.30
CA HIS A 95 3.02 -1.72 18.12
C HIS A 95 3.96 -2.57 19.00
N ASN A 96 3.40 -3.58 19.68
CA ASN A 96 4.18 -4.51 20.50
C ASN A 96 5.19 -5.32 19.68
N LEU A 97 4.80 -5.78 18.49
CA LEU A 97 5.67 -6.53 17.58
C LEU A 97 6.83 -5.66 17.06
N ILE A 98 6.55 -4.40 16.69
CA ILE A 98 7.59 -3.43 16.30
C ILE A 98 8.56 -3.17 17.46
N GLN A 99 8.08 -3.08 18.69
CA GLN A 99 8.93 -2.90 19.87
C GLN A 99 9.84 -4.11 20.13
N ASP A 100 9.29 -5.32 20.05
CA ASP A 100 10.03 -6.57 20.23
C ASP A 100 11.12 -6.75 19.16
N LEU A 101 10.79 -6.54 17.88
CA LEU A 101 11.79 -6.60 16.80
C LEU A 101 12.91 -5.58 16.98
N LYS A 102 12.61 -4.34 17.42
CA LYS A 102 13.64 -3.34 17.73
C LYS A 102 14.55 -3.78 18.88
N GLN A 103 13.98 -4.43 19.90
CA GLN A 103 14.76 -4.97 21.02
C GLN A 103 15.67 -6.11 20.58
N GLN A 104 15.19 -7.04 19.74
CA GLN A 104 15.99 -8.12 19.18
C GLN A 104 17.16 -7.58 18.33
N ILE A 105 16.93 -6.57 17.49
CA ILE A 105 17.97 -5.91 16.69
C ILE A 105 19.05 -5.31 17.61
N SER A 106 18.65 -4.52 18.62
CA SER A 106 19.61 -3.90 19.56
C SER A 106 20.41 -4.92 20.37
N GLU A 107 19.84 -6.08 20.68
CA GLU A 107 20.57 -7.17 21.34
C GLU A 107 21.56 -7.85 20.38
N LEU A 108 21.17 -8.08 19.14
CA LEU A 108 22.05 -8.65 18.11
C LEU A 108 23.23 -7.71 17.78
N GLU A 109 22.98 -6.41 17.65
CA GLU A 109 24.03 -5.39 17.46
C GLU A 109 25.06 -5.42 18.60
N LYS A 110 24.62 -5.41 19.87
CA LYS A 110 25.52 -5.54 21.03
C LYS A 110 26.28 -6.86 21.09
N ARG A 111 25.70 -7.95 20.60
CA ARG A 111 26.37 -9.26 20.51
C ARG A 111 27.46 -9.23 19.42
N ILE A 112 27.21 -8.56 18.30
CA ILE A 112 28.19 -8.36 17.22
C ILE A 112 29.35 -7.49 17.71
N GLU A 113 29.07 -6.30 18.25
CA GLU A 113 30.07 -5.37 18.81
C GLU A 113 30.96 -6.07 19.86
N LYS A 114 30.36 -6.88 20.74
CA LYS A 114 31.10 -7.67 21.73
C LYS A 114 31.97 -8.77 21.10
N LEU A 115 31.52 -9.39 20.01
CA LEU A 115 32.31 -10.40 19.30
C LEU A 115 33.47 -9.76 18.52
N GLU A 116 33.24 -8.59 17.91
CA GLU A 116 34.28 -7.81 17.24
C GLU A 116 35.40 -7.42 18.21
N MET A 117 35.08 -6.87 19.39
CA MET A 117 36.07 -6.60 20.44
C MET A 117 36.84 -7.84 20.89
N VAL A 118 36.20 -9.01 21.01
CA VAL A 118 36.85 -10.27 21.43
C VAL A 118 37.72 -10.89 20.33
N ILE A 119 37.45 -10.57 19.06
CA ILE A 119 38.31 -10.93 17.93
C ILE A 119 39.54 -10.02 17.90
N GLU A 120 39.35 -8.70 18.04
CA GLU A 120 40.45 -7.72 18.01
C GLU A 120 41.36 -7.79 19.26
N GLU A 121 40.88 -8.30 20.40
CA GLU A 121 41.72 -8.65 21.57
C GLU A 121 42.54 -9.95 21.38
N ARG A 122 42.33 -10.69 20.27
CA ARG A 122 43.00 -11.98 20.00
C ARG A 122 43.92 -12.00 18.79
N GLU A 123 44.03 -10.91 18.03
CA GLU A 123 45.05 -10.71 16.98
C GLU A 123 46.29 -9.96 17.50
#